data_AF-A0A935HWR4-F1
#
_entry.id   AF-A0A935HWR4-F1
#
_cell.length_a   1.000
_cell.length_b   1.000
_cell.length_c   1.000
_cell.angle_alpha   90.00
_cell.angle_beta   90.00
_cell.angle_gamma   90.00
#
_symmetry.space_group_name_H-M   'P 1'
#
loop_
_entity.id
_entity.type
_entity.pdbx_description
1 polymer ?
#
loop_
_entity_poly.entity_id
_entity_poly.type
_entity_poly.pdbx_seq_one_letter_code
_entity_poly.pdbx_strand_id
1 'polypeptide(L)' 'MFQGHSNCNIDAKSRLILPAKFRKYIKPEADNKLILTRGMDECLLVYPLDEWEK' A
#
# COMPACT_ATOMS: atom_id res chain seq x y z
N MET A 1 10.79 -8.84 -5.76
CA MET A 1 11.18 -7.40 -5.76
C MET A 1 9.93 -6.55 -5.98
N PHE A 2 9.65 -5.61 -5.07
CA PHE A 2 8.52 -4.69 -5.15
C PHE A 2 8.97 -3.42 -5.86
N GLN A 3 8.62 -3.27 -7.14
CA GLN A 3 9.07 -2.14 -7.95
C GLN A 3 8.00 -1.76 -8.98
N GLY A 4 7.93 -0.47 -9.30
CA GLY A 4 7.07 0.08 -10.33
C GLY A 4 6.25 1.26 -9.83
N HIS A 5 5.70 2.02 -10.76
CA HIS A 5 4.90 3.23 -10.51
C HIS A 5 3.57 3.13 -11.25
N SER A 6 2.48 3.60 -10.65
CA SER A 6 1.15 3.62 -11.25
C SER A 6 0.45 4.91 -10.84
N ASN A 7 -0.07 5.64 -11.82
CA ASN A 7 -0.93 6.79 -11.55
C ASN A 7 -2.28 6.28 -11.04
N CYS A 8 -2.69 6.74 -9.86
CA CYS A 8 -3.97 6.43 -9.27
C CYS A 8 -4.65 7.74 -8.90
N ASN A 9 -5.92 7.90 -9.29
CA ASN A 9 -6.72 9.01 -8.82
C ASN A 9 -7.38 8.66 -7.49
N ILE A 10 -7.51 9.67 -6.64
CA ILE A 10 -8.27 9.59 -5.39
C ILE A 10 -9.73 9.89 -5.73
N ASP A 11 -10.65 9.07 -5.23
CA ASP A 11 -12.07 9.31 -5.43
C ASP A 11 -12.62 10.39 -4.48
N ALA A 12 -13.87 10.81 -4.68
CA ALA A 12 -14.54 11.81 -3.85
C ALA A 12 -14.70 11.41 -2.36
N LYS A 13 -14.36 10.16 -2.00
CA LYS A 13 -14.41 9.63 -0.62
C LYS A 13 -13.02 9.39 -0.05
N SER A 14 -11.98 9.99 -0.65
CA SER A 14 -10.59 9.83 -0.22
C SER A 14 -10.08 8.40 -0.28
N ARG A 15 -10.59 7.59 -1.20
CA ARG A 15 -10.15 6.21 -1.43
C ARG A 15 -9.22 6.15 -2.62
N LEU A 16 -8.21 5.30 -2.50
CA LEU A 16 -7.28 4.96 -3.57
C LEU A 16 -7.39 3.47 -3.87
N ILE A 17 -7.45 3.13 -5.16
CA ILE A 17 -7.45 1.72 -5.59
C ILE A 17 -6.00 1.26 -5.65
N LEU A 18 -5.63 0.28 -4.82
CA LEU A 18 -4.33 -0.37 -4.94
C LEU A 18 -4.23 -1.12 -6.28
N PRO A 19 -3.30 -0.76 -7.18
CA PRO A 19 -3.17 -1.41 -8.48
C PRO A 19 -2.92 -2.91 -8.37
N ALA A 20 -3.52 -3.69 -9.29
CA ALA A 20 -3.46 -5.16 -9.26
C ALA A 20 -2.03 -5.71 -9.24
N LYS A 21 -1.09 -5.02 -9.92
CA LYS A 21 0.33 -5.41 -9.92
C LYS A 21 0.98 -5.38 -8.55
N PHE A 22 0.47 -4.58 -7.61
CA PHE A 22 0.99 -4.49 -6.25
C PHE A 22 0.33 -5.48 -5.30
N ARG A 23 -0.93 -5.85 -5.56
CA ARG A 23 -1.68 -6.84 -4.76
C ARG A 23 -0.98 -8.20 -4.69
N LYS A 24 -0.28 -8.60 -5.75
CA LYS A 24 0.49 -9.86 -5.80
C LYS A 24 1.65 -9.93 -4.79
N TYR A 25 2.04 -8.80 -4.21
CA TYR A 25 3.11 -8.73 -3.21
C TYR A 25 2.57 -8.65 -1.78
N ILE A 26 1.26 -8.53 -1.60
CA ILE A 26 0.62 -8.66 -0.29
C ILE A 26 0.51 -10.16 -0.02
N LYS A 27 1.18 -10.63 1.02
CA LYS A 27 1.14 -12.04 1.37
C LYS A 27 -0.13 -12.35 2.18
N PRO A 28 -0.61 -13.62 2.19
CA PRO A 28 -1.78 -14.02 2.98
C PRO A 28 -1.64 -13.70 4.48
N GLU A 29 -0.41 -13.69 5.01
CA GLU A 29 -0.10 -13.41 6.41
C GLU A 29 -0.45 -11.97 6.81
N ALA A 30 -0.57 -11.05 5.85
CA ALA A 30 -1.01 -9.68 6.09
C ALA A 30 -2.51 -9.59 6.43
N ASP A 31 -3.29 -10.67 6.29
CA ASP A 31 -4.74 -10.72 6.59
C ASP A 31 -5.55 -9.61 5.88
N ASN A 32 -5.14 -9.26 4.65
CA ASN A 32 -5.67 -8.11 3.89
C ASN A 32 -5.63 -6.76 4.63
N LYS A 33 -4.81 -6.64 5.68
CA LYS A 33 -4.60 -5.41 6.44
C LYS A 33 -3.38 -4.69 5.91
N LEU A 34 -3.53 -3.38 5.78
CA LEU A 34 -2.49 -2.46 5.36
C LEU A 34 -2.35 -1.36 6.40
N ILE A 35 -1.11 -1.00 6.71
CA ILE A 35 -0.75 0.11 7.58
C ILE A 35 -0.35 1.28 6.71
N LEU A 36 -0.99 2.43 6.94
CA LEU A 36 -0.67 3.70 6.30
C LEU A 36 0.09 4.56 7.31
N THR A 37 1.26 5.04 6.92
CA THR A 37 2.06 5.96 7.74
C THR A 37 2.60 7.12 6.92
N ARG A 38 2.98 8.19 7.60
CA ARG A 38 3.60 9.36 6.97
C ARG A 38 5.07 9.05 6.67
N GLY A 39 5.49 9.28 5.43
CA GLY A 39 6.89 9.20 5.03
C GLY A 39 7.72 10.38 5.54
N MET A 40 9.04 10.32 5.34
CA MET A 40 9.93 11.44 5.68
C MET A 40 9.70 12.64 4.77
N ASP A 41 9.40 12.39 3.49
CA ASP A 41 9.03 13.41 2.50
C ASP A 41 7.52 13.67 2.51
N GLU A 42 7.04 14.50 1.58
CA GLU A 42 5.62 14.72 1.33
C GLU A 42 4.95 13.51 0.64
N CYS A 43 4.99 12.36 1.32
CA CYS A 43 4.45 11.11 0.83
C CYS A 43 3.83 10.28 1.95
N LEU A 44 2.98 9.34 1.55
CA LEU A 44 2.43 8.30 2.42
C LEU A 44 3.11 6.98 2.07
N LEU A 45 3.48 6.24 3.10
CA LEU A 45 4.01 4.89 2.98
C LEU A 45 2.91 3.90 3.36
N VAL A 46 2.85 2.80 2.62
CA VAL A 46 1.92 1.70 2.86
C VAL A 46 2.71 0.43 3.06
N TYR A 47 2.45 -0.25 4.17
CA TYR A 47 3.04 -1.54 4.51
C TYR A 47 1.95 -2.59 4.70
N PRO A 48 2.16 -3.84 4.26
CA PRO A 48 1.31 -4.93 4.71
C PRO A 48 1.58 -5.22 6.20
N LEU A 49 0.56 -5.66 6.93
CA LEU A 49 0.64 -5.82 8.39
C LEU A 49 1.79 -6.76 8.81
N ASP A 50 1.99 -7.86 8.08
CA ASP A 50 3.02 -8.86 8.35
C ASP A 50 4.45 -8.30 8.27
N GLU A 51 4.68 -7.26 7.48
CA GLU A 51 5.99 -6.59 7.38
C GLU A 51 6.13 -5.44 8.37
N TRP A 52 5.02 -4.85 8.83
CA TRP A 52 5.05 -3.79 9.83
C TRP A 52 5.25 -4.32 11.26
N GLU A 53 4.72 -5.50 11.56
CA GLU A 53 4.84 -6.14 12.89
C GLU A 53 6.17 -6.88 13.10
N LYS A 54 7.05 -6.92 12.10
CA LYS A 54 8.41 -7.46 12.20
C LYS A 54 9.38 -6.46 12.80
#